data_AF-A0A497NK77-F1
#
_entry.id   AF-A0A497NK77-F1
#
_cell.length_a   1.000
_cell.length_b   1.000
_cell.length_c   1.000
_cell.angle_alpha   90.00
_cell.angle_beta   90.00
_cell.angle_gamma   90.00
#
_symmetry.space_group_name_H-M   'P 1'
#
loop_
_entity.id
_entity.type
_entity.pdbx_description
1 polymer ?
#
loop_
_entity_poly.entity_id
_entity_poly.type
_entity_poly.pdbx_seq_one_letter_code
_entity_poly.pdbx_strand_id
1 'polypeptide(L)'
;MAHYLRRRSALAGPKWSYPRFLMLGFKPFDPLWLARETERIACSGDKRKYTAFYATGVYAGIATGYVVGCCLRCFFCWSGFERDFPEFFGRFYGPEEAMKCILAAARRYGVDKARISGGEPTLCREHLLGLLEAFQETDLRLFILETNGILLGADRSYVRALSRFERVHVRVSLKAGTPEGFTARTGAKPEAFELPFRAIEALLDEGVSFHVAAMTDPRLMPREERQQLLRRLEEIDPFLAANLEEEICDPYETTLVRMTAYGLDPAELFLAGLGRES
;
A
#
# COMPACT_ATOMS: atom_id res chain seq x y z
N MET A 1 -3.67 36.51 18.44
CA MET A 1 -3.44 36.76 17.00
C MET A 1 -2.08 37.39 16.70
N ALA A 2 -0.99 36.99 17.36
CA ALA A 2 0.39 37.27 16.96
C ALA A 2 1.31 36.66 18.04
N HIS A 3 1.76 35.41 17.88
CA HIS A 3 3.00 34.93 18.53
C HIS A 3 3.46 33.52 18.14
N TYR A 4 2.85 32.87 17.14
CA TYR A 4 3.22 31.51 16.71
C TYR A 4 3.73 31.44 15.25
N LEU A 5 4.47 32.45 14.80
CA LEU A 5 4.95 32.52 13.40
C LEU A 5 6.42 32.91 13.21
N ARG A 6 7.31 32.69 14.19
CA ARG A 6 8.75 32.89 13.96
C ARG A 6 9.60 31.83 14.65
N ARG A 7 9.92 30.77 13.89
CA ARG A 7 11.24 30.14 13.72
C ARG A 7 11.07 28.81 12.98
N ARG A 8 10.90 28.87 11.66
CA ARG A 8 11.36 27.79 10.78
C ARG A 8 12.68 28.25 10.19
N SER A 9 13.77 28.02 10.92
CA SER A 9 15.10 28.19 10.36
C SER A 9 15.33 27.13 9.30
N ALA A 10 15.99 27.57 8.24
CA ALA A 10 16.41 26.76 7.12
C ALA A 10 17.25 25.56 7.58
N LEU A 11 16.70 24.36 7.39
CA LEU A 11 17.47 23.17 7.06
C LEU A 11 16.84 22.63 5.79
N ALA A 12 17.29 23.15 4.64
CA ALA A 12 17.05 22.49 3.38
C ALA A 12 17.79 21.15 3.43
N GLY A 13 17.08 20.11 3.87
CA GLY A 13 17.52 18.74 3.65
C GLY A 13 17.76 18.50 2.16
N PRO A 14 18.38 17.37 1.78
CA PRO A 14 18.68 17.09 0.39
C PRO A 14 17.45 17.35 -0.49
N LYS A 15 17.61 18.10 -1.59
CA LYS A 15 16.55 18.27 -2.60
C LYS A 15 16.36 16.91 -3.28
N TRP A 16 15.53 16.06 -2.68
CA TRP A 16 15.10 14.82 -3.31
C TRP A 16 14.18 15.17 -4.48
N SER A 17 14.54 14.75 -5.69
CA SER A 17 13.58 14.66 -6.78
C SER A 17 12.55 13.59 -6.43
N TYR A 18 11.27 13.81 -6.72
CA TYR A 18 10.21 12.82 -6.50
C TYR A 18 10.59 11.46 -7.13
N PRO A 19 10.79 10.39 -6.32
CA PRO A 19 11.14 9.07 -6.85
C PRO A 19 10.02 8.55 -7.74
N ARG A 20 10.36 8.20 -8.98
CA ARG A 20 9.49 7.42 -9.88
C ARG A 20 9.68 5.94 -9.55
N PHE A 21 9.48 5.03 -10.49
CA PHE A 21 9.91 3.64 -10.29
C PHE A 21 11.43 3.53 -10.14
N LEU A 22 11.89 2.45 -9.51
CA LEU A 22 13.30 2.21 -9.28
C LEU A 22 14.04 1.97 -10.60
N MET A 23 15.21 2.58 -10.72
CA MET A 23 16.15 2.34 -11.80
C MET A 23 17.45 1.79 -11.24
N LEU A 24 18.27 1.16 -12.08
CA LEU A 24 19.60 0.71 -11.70
C LEU A 24 20.39 1.86 -11.04
N GLY A 25 20.97 1.59 -9.87
CA GLY A 25 21.72 2.60 -9.09
C GLY A 25 20.85 3.61 -8.32
N PHE A 26 19.57 3.30 -8.07
CA PHE A 26 18.71 4.14 -7.24
C PHE A 26 19.34 4.43 -5.87
N LYS A 27 18.95 5.57 -5.28
CA LYS A 27 19.29 5.92 -3.90
C LYS A 27 18.09 5.69 -2.99
N PRO A 28 18.23 5.00 -1.85
CA PRO A 28 17.13 4.79 -0.93
C PRO A 28 16.53 6.11 -0.43
N PHE A 29 15.20 6.18 -0.35
CA PHE A 29 14.46 7.36 0.09
C PHE A 29 13.70 7.11 1.40
N ASP A 30 13.38 8.17 2.13
CA ASP A 30 12.49 8.09 3.28
C ASP A 30 11.03 7.94 2.78
N PRO A 31 10.34 6.82 3.07
CA PRO A 31 8.98 6.62 2.59
C PRO A 31 7.97 7.54 3.29
N LEU A 32 8.24 8.05 4.50
CA LEU A 32 7.38 9.05 5.14
C LEU A 32 7.51 10.42 4.48
N TRP A 33 8.71 10.76 4.00
CA TRP A 33 8.88 11.92 3.12
C TRP A 33 8.11 11.73 1.82
N LEU A 34 8.24 10.57 1.16
CA LEU A 34 7.56 10.31 -0.10
C LEU A 34 6.03 10.28 0.06
N ALA A 35 5.52 9.78 1.19
CA ALA A 35 4.10 9.88 1.54
C ALA A 35 3.65 11.34 1.51
N ARG A 36 4.33 12.23 2.26
CA ARG A 36 4.00 13.67 2.31
C ARG A 36 4.06 14.34 0.93
N GLU A 37 5.07 14.06 0.12
CA GLU A 37 5.15 14.63 -1.23
C GLU A 37 4.05 14.08 -2.15
N THR A 38 3.72 12.81 -2.02
CA THR A 38 2.63 12.19 -2.80
C THR A 38 1.29 12.77 -2.38
N GLU A 39 1.06 13.02 -1.09
CA GLU A 39 -0.18 13.64 -0.60
C GLU A 39 -0.36 15.06 -1.13
N ARG A 40 0.71 15.85 -1.32
CA ARG A 40 0.62 17.17 -1.97
C ARG A 40 0.11 17.12 -3.41
N ILE A 41 0.24 15.98 -4.08
CA ILE A 41 -0.17 15.78 -5.47
C ILE A 41 -1.54 15.07 -5.53
N ALA A 42 -1.75 14.08 -4.67
CA ALA A 42 -2.89 13.17 -4.70
C ALA A 42 -4.04 13.56 -3.75
N CYS A 43 -3.82 14.49 -2.81
CA CYS A 43 -4.82 14.98 -1.87
C CYS A 43 -5.06 16.49 -2.03
N SER A 44 -6.29 16.93 -1.78
CA SER A 44 -6.66 18.35 -1.77
C SER A 44 -7.79 18.59 -0.76
N GLY A 45 -7.45 18.99 0.47
CA GLY A 45 -8.38 18.96 1.60
C GLY A 45 -8.76 17.52 1.91
N ASP A 46 -10.06 17.25 2.02
CA ASP A 46 -10.65 15.92 2.20
C ASP A 46 -10.76 15.12 0.89
N LYS A 47 -10.34 15.69 -0.25
CA LYS A 47 -10.44 15.03 -1.55
C LYS A 47 -9.20 14.21 -1.86
N ARG A 48 -9.40 13.13 -2.61
CA ARG A 48 -8.33 12.25 -3.10
C ARG A 48 -8.49 11.96 -4.58
N LYS A 49 -7.36 11.78 -5.28
CA LYS A 49 -7.34 11.36 -6.67
C LYS A 49 -7.68 9.88 -6.86
N TYR A 50 -8.62 9.60 -7.77
CA TYR A 50 -8.97 8.27 -8.26
C TYR A 50 -8.87 8.19 -9.78
N THR A 51 -8.45 7.04 -10.32
CA THR A 51 -8.38 6.77 -11.76
C THR A 51 -9.63 6.06 -12.28
N ALA A 52 -10.24 5.19 -11.47
CA ALA A 52 -11.37 4.36 -11.88
C ALA A 52 -12.19 3.82 -10.70
N PHE A 53 -13.41 3.39 -11.01
CA PHE A 53 -14.30 2.68 -10.09
C PHE A 53 -14.96 1.51 -10.83
N TYR A 54 -14.65 0.27 -10.42
CA TYR A 54 -15.25 -0.94 -11.00
C TYR A 54 -15.10 -2.13 -10.04
N ALA A 55 -15.75 -3.26 -10.34
CA ALA A 55 -15.61 -4.48 -9.55
C ALA A 55 -14.60 -5.46 -10.15
N THR A 56 -13.92 -6.21 -9.30
CA THR A 56 -12.96 -7.26 -9.69
C THR A 56 -13.29 -8.59 -9.03
N GLY A 57 -12.83 -9.70 -9.61
CA GLY A 57 -13.10 -11.05 -9.12
C GLY A 57 -12.34 -11.44 -7.84
N VAL A 58 -11.36 -10.65 -7.39
CA VAL A 58 -10.65 -10.93 -6.13
C VAL A 58 -11.62 -10.85 -4.95
N TYR A 59 -11.30 -11.59 -3.87
CA TYR A 59 -12.17 -11.74 -2.71
C TYR A 59 -13.59 -12.21 -3.07
N ALA A 60 -13.74 -13.04 -4.12
CA ALA A 60 -15.04 -13.50 -4.64
C ALA A 60 -15.97 -12.35 -5.07
N GLY A 61 -15.40 -11.26 -5.60
CA GLY A 61 -16.15 -10.09 -6.06
C GLY A 61 -16.04 -8.92 -5.09
N ILE A 62 -15.47 -7.81 -5.55
CA ILE A 62 -15.31 -6.60 -4.74
C ILE A 62 -15.38 -5.32 -5.58
N ALA A 63 -16.19 -4.34 -5.15
CA ALA A 63 -16.21 -3.01 -5.73
C ALA A 63 -14.98 -2.22 -5.28
N THR A 64 -14.24 -1.64 -6.23
CA THR A 64 -12.93 -1.05 -5.98
C THR A 64 -12.87 0.38 -6.50
N GLY A 65 -12.44 1.31 -5.64
CA GLY A 65 -11.95 2.62 -6.06
C GLY A 65 -10.42 2.58 -6.25
N TYR A 66 -9.95 2.92 -7.45
CA TYR A 66 -8.52 2.90 -7.77
C TYR A 66 -7.88 4.24 -7.46
N VAL A 67 -7.06 4.31 -6.42
CA VAL A 67 -6.41 5.53 -5.93
C VAL A 67 -5.07 5.79 -6.62
N VAL A 68 -4.65 7.06 -6.61
CA VAL A 68 -3.38 7.52 -7.18
C VAL A 68 -2.30 7.63 -6.10
N GLY A 69 -1.07 7.24 -6.43
CA GLY A 69 0.12 7.44 -5.59
C GLY A 69 0.38 6.38 -4.51
N CYS A 70 1.66 6.19 -4.19
CA CYS A 70 2.14 5.31 -3.12
C CYS A 70 3.41 5.89 -2.49
N CYS A 71 3.73 5.49 -1.26
CA CYS A 71 4.97 5.86 -0.57
C CYS A 71 6.11 4.85 -0.71
N LEU A 72 5.91 3.77 -1.48
CA LEU A 72 6.93 2.80 -1.85
C LEU A 72 7.08 2.72 -3.38
N ARG A 73 8.17 2.13 -3.87
CA ARG A 73 8.49 1.93 -5.29
C ARG A 73 8.80 0.49 -5.63
N CYS A 74 8.01 -0.43 -5.06
CA CYS A 74 8.13 -1.87 -5.31
C CYS A 74 8.32 -2.18 -6.80
N PHE A 75 9.46 -2.75 -7.19
CA PHE A 75 9.72 -3.03 -8.60
C PHE A 75 8.76 -4.10 -9.16
N PHE A 76 8.19 -4.93 -8.29
CA PHE A 76 7.26 -6.01 -8.62
C PHE A 76 5.77 -5.62 -8.58
N CYS A 77 5.45 -4.36 -8.26
CA CYS A 77 4.06 -3.96 -8.02
C CYS A 77 3.30 -3.76 -9.34
N TRP A 78 2.06 -4.27 -9.37
CA TRP A 78 1.17 -4.32 -10.52
C TRP A 78 0.45 -3.00 -10.83
N SER A 79 0.41 -2.05 -9.88
CA SER A 79 -0.28 -0.77 -10.05
C SER A 79 0.11 -0.07 -11.35
N GLY A 80 -0.79 0.72 -11.93
CA GLY A 80 -0.46 1.50 -13.12
C GLY A 80 0.58 2.60 -12.85
N PHE A 81 0.88 3.38 -13.89
CA PHE A 81 1.84 4.49 -13.79
C PHE A 81 1.37 5.63 -12.89
N GLU A 82 0.09 5.67 -12.51
CA GLU A 82 -0.47 6.58 -11.50
C GLU A 82 0.21 6.47 -10.12
N ARG A 83 0.88 5.34 -9.84
CA ARG A 83 1.72 5.20 -8.64
C ARG A 83 2.97 6.07 -8.70
N ASP A 84 3.64 6.09 -9.85
CA ASP A 84 4.96 6.68 -10.05
C ASP A 84 4.88 8.13 -10.55
N PHE A 85 3.81 8.46 -11.28
CA PHE A 85 3.58 9.77 -11.89
C PHE A 85 2.24 10.39 -11.49
N PRO A 86 1.96 10.56 -10.19
CA PRO A 86 0.64 10.94 -9.69
C PRO A 86 0.12 12.30 -10.19
N GLU A 87 0.97 13.14 -10.77
CA GLU A 87 0.59 14.43 -11.33
C GLU A 87 -0.28 14.28 -12.60
N PHE A 88 -0.07 13.22 -13.40
CA PHE A 88 -0.73 13.05 -14.70
C PHE A 88 -2.02 12.23 -14.66
N PHE A 89 -2.32 11.60 -13.53
CA PHE A 89 -3.42 10.65 -13.42
C PHE A 89 -4.49 11.10 -12.43
N GLY A 90 -5.69 10.58 -12.66
CA GLY A 90 -6.83 10.65 -11.76
C GLY A 90 -7.52 12.01 -11.68
N ARG A 91 -8.68 12.00 -11.01
CA ARG A 91 -9.48 13.19 -10.68
C ARG A 91 -9.77 13.21 -9.19
N PHE A 92 -9.93 14.38 -8.61
CA PHE A 92 -10.25 14.52 -7.19
C PHE A 92 -11.72 14.17 -6.92
N TYR A 93 -11.94 13.31 -5.94
CA TYR A 93 -13.25 12.95 -5.41
C TYR A 93 -13.28 13.25 -3.92
N GLY A 94 -14.40 13.81 -3.45
CA GLY A 94 -14.71 13.86 -2.02
C GLY A 94 -15.00 12.46 -1.47
N PRO A 95 -14.97 12.26 -0.13
CA PRO A 95 -15.19 10.94 0.46
C PRO A 95 -16.55 10.34 0.12
N GLU A 96 -17.64 11.10 0.29
CA GLU A 96 -18.99 10.66 -0.09
C GLU A 96 -19.13 10.40 -1.61
N GLU A 97 -18.47 11.21 -2.42
CA GLU A 97 -18.51 11.09 -3.88
C GLU A 97 -17.84 9.79 -4.34
N ALA A 98 -16.65 9.49 -3.80
CA ALA A 98 -15.97 8.24 -4.05
C ALA A 98 -16.80 7.04 -3.54
N MET A 99 -17.42 7.14 -2.36
CA MET A 99 -18.28 6.07 -1.84
C MET A 99 -19.50 5.82 -2.73
N LYS A 100 -20.15 6.88 -3.24
CA LYS A 100 -21.25 6.77 -4.22
C LYS A 100 -20.81 6.04 -5.48
N CYS A 101 -19.61 6.33 -5.99
CA CYS A 101 -19.04 5.63 -7.15
C CYS A 101 -18.76 4.14 -6.86
N ILE A 102 -18.19 3.82 -5.68
CA ILE A 102 -17.94 2.43 -5.27
C ILE A 102 -19.26 1.67 -5.09
N LEU A 103 -20.27 2.28 -4.47
CA LEU A 103 -21.60 1.67 -4.29
C LEU A 103 -22.30 1.44 -5.63
N ALA A 104 -22.17 2.37 -6.58
CA ALA A 104 -22.69 2.19 -7.94
C ALA A 104 -22.02 1.01 -8.66
N ALA A 105 -20.70 0.84 -8.50
CA ALA A 105 -20.00 -0.32 -9.00
C ALA A 105 -20.49 -1.61 -8.31
N ALA A 106 -20.63 -1.61 -6.97
CA ALA A 106 -21.11 -2.76 -6.21
C ALA A 106 -22.47 -3.25 -6.73
N ARG A 107 -23.43 -2.34 -6.89
CA ARG A 107 -24.77 -2.64 -7.43
C ARG A 107 -24.73 -3.13 -8.87
N ARG A 108 -23.94 -2.49 -9.73
CA ARG A 108 -23.81 -2.88 -11.15
C ARG A 108 -23.31 -4.30 -11.32
N TYR A 109 -22.37 -4.73 -10.48
CA TYR A 109 -21.72 -6.03 -10.58
C TYR A 109 -22.27 -7.07 -9.61
N GLY A 110 -23.27 -6.72 -8.78
CA GLY A 110 -23.91 -7.64 -7.84
C GLY A 110 -22.97 -8.14 -6.73
N VAL A 111 -22.05 -7.28 -6.27
CA VAL A 111 -21.08 -7.61 -5.20
C VAL A 111 -21.40 -6.84 -3.92
N ASP A 112 -21.06 -7.41 -2.77
CA ASP A 112 -21.38 -6.88 -1.43
C ASP A 112 -20.16 -6.38 -0.65
N LYS A 113 -18.97 -6.33 -1.27
CA LYS A 113 -17.72 -5.88 -0.67
C LYS A 113 -17.20 -4.62 -1.34
N ALA A 114 -16.48 -3.79 -0.58
CA ALA A 114 -15.79 -2.61 -1.05
C ALA A 114 -14.29 -2.62 -0.69
N ARG A 115 -13.47 -1.94 -1.48
CA ARG A 115 -12.10 -1.57 -1.12
C ARG A 115 -11.67 -0.31 -1.87
N ILE A 116 -10.50 0.20 -1.50
CA ILE A 116 -9.71 1.06 -2.38
C ILE A 116 -8.34 0.41 -2.64
N SER A 117 -7.83 0.52 -3.86
CA SER A 117 -6.62 -0.20 -4.32
C SER A 117 -5.86 0.60 -5.38
N GLY A 118 -4.82 0.04 -5.99
CA GLY A 118 -4.03 0.68 -7.07
C GLY A 118 -2.95 1.66 -6.61
N GLY A 119 -2.94 2.07 -5.33
CA GLY A 119 -1.90 2.90 -4.71
C GLY A 119 -1.67 2.52 -3.25
N GLU A 120 -1.31 3.47 -2.38
CA GLU A 120 -1.33 3.28 -0.92
C GLU A 120 -2.59 3.91 -0.30
N PRO A 121 -3.63 3.13 0.02
CA PRO A 121 -4.88 3.59 0.61
C PRO A 121 -4.76 4.46 1.86
N THR A 122 -3.71 4.33 2.67
CA THR A 122 -3.56 5.13 3.90
C THR A 122 -3.01 6.54 3.67
N LEU A 123 -2.64 6.91 2.43
CA LEU A 123 -2.43 8.32 2.08
C LEU A 123 -3.74 9.11 2.19
N CYS A 124 -3.67 10.44 2.35
CA CYS A 124 -4.84 11.30 2.49
C CYS A 124 -5.72 10.89 3.68
N ARG A 125 -5.17 10.86 4.90
CA ARG A 125 -5.87 10.36 6.09
C ARG A 125 -7.30 10.87 6.26
N GLU A 126 -7.51 12.18 6.12
CA GLU A 126 -8.85 12.80 6.23
C GLU A 126 -9.84 12.20 5.22
N HIS A 127 -9.39 12.00 3.98
CA HIS A 127 -10.20 11.37 2.95
C HIS A 127 -10.55 9.91 3.30
N LEU A 128 -9.56 9.11 3.73
CA LEU A 128 -9.82 7.71 4.07
C LEU A 128 -10.83 7.60 5.23
N LEU A 129 -10.66 8.37 6.29
CA LEU A 129 -11.57 8.33 7.43
C LEU A 129 -12.98 8.76 7.02
N GLY A 130 -13.13 9.84 6.25
CA GLY A 130 -14.43 10.25 5.71
C GLY A 130 -15.05 9.23 4.75
N LEU A 131 -14.24 8.48 4.00
CA LEU A 131 -14.72 7.42 3.10
C LEU A 131 -15.26 6.25 3.92
N LEU A 132 -14.56 5.87 5.00
CA LEU A 132 -14.99 4.82 5.91
C LEU A 132 -16.23 5.22 6.71
N GLU A 133 -16.38 6.51 7.05
CA GLU A 133 -17.62 7.07 7.62
C GLU A 133 -18.78 6.92 6.63
N ALA A 134 -18.60 7.36 5.37
CA ALA A 134 -19.62 7.21 4.34
C ALA A 134 -19.96 5.73 4.04
N PHE A 135 -18.98 4.82 4.17
CA PHE A 135 -19.19 3.38 4.04
C PHE A 135 -20.13 2.82 5.12
N GLN A 136 -20.09 3.36 6.35
CA GLN A 136 -20.96 2.89 7.44
C GLN A 136 -22.45 3.06 7.10
N GLU A 137 -22.79 4.05 6.28
CA GLU A 137 -24.16 4.33 5.83
C GLU A 137 -24.64 3.43 4.67
N THR A 138 -23.82 2.47 4.25
CA THR A 138 -24.15 1.52 3.16
C THR A 138 -24.56 0.14 3.67
N ASP A 139 -25.23 -0.61 2.81
CA ASP A 139 -25.59 -2.03 3.00
C ASP A 139 -24.47 -3.01 2.61
N LEU A 140 -23.32 -2.51 2.17
CA LEU A 140 -22.17 -3.34 1.84
C LEU A 140 -21.63 -4.04 3.09
N ARG A 141 -21.31 -5.33 2.95
CA ARG A 141 -20.99 -6.20 4.08
C ARG A 141 -19.59 -5.99 4.64
N LEU A 142 -18.62 -5.63 3.81
CA LEU A 142 -17.21 -5.59 4.19
C LEU A 142 -16.43 -4.56 3.37
N PHE A 143 -15.64 -3.74 4.06
CA PHE A 143 -14.60 -2.91 3.45
C PHE A 143 -13.22 -3.52 3.73
N ILE A 144 -12.47 -3.84 2.69
CA ILE A 144 -11.09 -4.32 2.80
C ILE A 144 -10.14 -3.14 2.60
N LEU A 145 -9.39 -2.77 3.65
CA LEU A 145 -8.37 -1.72 3.61
C LEU A 145 -7.00 -2.36 3.39
N GLU A 146 -6.54 -2.40 2.14
CA GLU A 146 -5.20 -2.85 1.78
C GLU A 146 -4.16 -1.77 2.11
N THR A 147 -3.03 -2.12 2.71
CA THR A 147 -1.97 -1.14 3.03
C THR A 147 -0.59 -1.79 3.08
N ASN A 148 0.45 -1.01 2.82
CA ASN A 148 1.83 -1.39 3.10
C ASN A 148 2.25 -1.18 4.56
N GLY A 149 1.38 -0.59 5.40
CA GLY A 149 1.61 -0.41 6.84
C GLY A 149 2.53 0.75 7.23
N ILE A 150 3.18 1.45 6.29
CA ILE A 150 4.17 2.50 6.60
C ILE A 150 3.55 3.64 7.42
N LEU A 151 2.41 4.18 7.00
CA LEU A 151 1.77 5.30 7.69
C LEU A 151 1.12 4.88 9.01
N LEU A 152 0.54 3.68 9.06
CA LEU A 152 -0.03 3.14 10.30
C LEU A 152 1.05 2.89 11.37
N GLY A 153 2.21 2.36 10.97
CA GLY A 153 3.33 2.12 11.87
C GLY A 153 4.05 3.38 12.33
N ALA A 154 3.94 4.46 11.56
CA ALA A 154 4.50 5.76 11.92
C ALA A 154 3.58 6.57 12.85
N ASP A 155 2.27 6.31 12.83
CA ASP A 155 1.29 7.03 13.64
C ASP A 155 0.19 6.08 14.17
N ARG A 156 0.38 5.65 15.42
CA ARG A 156 -0.59 4.80 16.15
C ARG A 156 -1.96 5.46 16.32
N SER A 157 -2.06 6.80 16.31
CA SER A 157 -3.36 7.48 16.37
C SER A 157 -4.20 7.20 15.12
N TYR A 158 -3.56 6.87 14.00
CA TYR A 158 -4.25 6.48 12.78
C TYR A 158 -4.92 5.12 12.97
N VAL A 159 -4.22 4.13 13.54
CA VAL A 159 -4.80 2.83 13.86
C VAL A 159 -5.96 2.96 14.86
N ARG A 160 -5.83 3.79 15.89
CA ARG A 160 -6.93 4.10 16.82
C ARG A 160 -8.13 4.77 16.13
N ALA A 161 -7.91 5.55 15.09
CA ALA A 161 -9.02 6.10 14.32
C ALA A 161 -9.74 5.00 13.52
N LEU A 162 -9.01 4.00 13.01
CA LEU A 162 -9.57 2.86 12.29
C LEU A 162 -10.39 1.93 13.20
N SER A 163 -10.02 1.76 14.48
CA SER A 163 -10.75 0.88 15.42
C SER A 163 -12.19 1.32 15.71
N ARG A 164 -12.57 2.53 15.30
CA ARG A 164 -13.94 3.05 15.45
C ARG A 164 -14.91 2.56 14.37
N PHE A 165 -14.41 1.97 13.29
CA PHE A 165 -15.24 1.56 12.16
C PHE A 165 -15.59 0.08 12.23
N GLU A 166 -16.88 -0.22 12.07
CA GLU A 166 -17.36 -1.58 11.91
C GLU A 166 -17.27 -2.02 10.44
N ARG A 167 -17.28 -3.34 10.21
CA ARG A 167 -17.20 -3.95 8.87
C ARG A 167 -15.96 -3.52 8.05
N VAL A 168 -14.91 -3.04 8.71
CA VAL A 168 -13.62 -2.74 8.09
C VAL A 168 -12.62 -3.82 8.49
N HIS A 169 -11.92 -4.36 7.49
CA HIS A 169 -10.88 -5.36 7.67
C HIS A 169 -9.58 -4.90 7.00
N VAL A 170 -8.52 -4.79 7.78
CA VAL A 170 -7.21 -4.30 7.30
C VAL A 170 -6.40 -5.47 6.76
N ARG A 171 -5.81 -5.30 5.56
CA ARG A 171 -4.87 -6.24 4.96
C ARG A 171 -3.51 -5.57 4.86
N VAL A 172 -2.59 -5.92 5.76
CA VAL A 172 -1.23 -5.36 5.78
C VAL A 172 -0.32 -6.25 4.93
N SER A 173 0.20 -5.72 3.83
CA SER A 173 1.03 -6.47 2.88
C SER A 173 2.51 -6.13 3.04
N LEU A 174 3.26 -7.03 3.66
CA LEU A 174 4.70 -6.94 3.89
C LEU A 174 5.48 -7.21 2.61
N LYS A 175 6.61 -6.51 2.45
CA LYS A 175 7.36 -6.50 1.18
C LYS A 175 8.70 -7.22 1.27
N ALA A 176 9.16 -7.55 2.47
CA ALA A 176 10.43 -8.20 2.76
C ALA A 176 10.47 -8.80 4.17
N GLY A 177 11.42 -9.71 4.38
CA GLY A 177 11.77 -10.30 5.67
C GLY A 177 13.08 -9.75 6.27
N THR A 178 13.85 -8.97 5.50
CA THR A 178 15.04 -8.23 6.01
C THR A 178 15.04 -6.76 5.61
N PRO A 179 15.77 -5.88 6.33
CA PRO A 179 15.96 -4.49 5.93
C PRO A 179 16.59 -4.32 4.55
N GLU A 180 17.56 -5.15 4.19
CA GLU A 180 18.24 -5.12 2.89
C GLU A 180 17.27 -5.50 1.77
N GLY A 181 16.50 -6.57 1.99
CA GLY A 181 15.47 -7.03 1.07
C GLY A 181 14.39 -5.97 0.87
N PHE A 182 14.00 -5.29 1.95
CA PHE A 182 13.04 -4.20 1.94
C PHE A 182 13.54 -3.02 1.11
N THR A 183 14.78 -2.59 1.31
CA THR A 183 15.36 -1.50 0.54
C THR A 183 15.51 -1.85 -0.93
N ALA A 184 16.05 -3.02 -1.25
CA ALA A 184 16.21 -3.47 -2.63
C ALA A 184 14.87 -3.51 -3.37
N ARG A 185 13.84 -4.07 -2.74
CA ARG A 185 12.53 -4.22 -3.39
C ARG A 185 11.74 -2.94 -3.50
N THR A 186 11.73 -2.12 -2.45
CA THR A 186 10.77 -1.02 -2.31
C THR A 186 11.39 0.35 -2.57
N GLY A 187 12.72 0.46 -2.55
CA GLY A 187 13.46 1.71 -2.60
C GLY A 187 13.47 2.51 -1.30
N ALA A 188 12.73 2.09 -0.29
CA ALA A 188 12.71 2.76 1.00
C ALA A 188 14.00 2.47 1.78
N LYS A 189 14.41 3.42 2.62
CA LYS A 189 15.55 3.23 3.52
C LYS A 189 15.33 2.07 4.51
N PRO A 190 16.41 1.38 4.92
CA PRO A 190 16.29 0.16 5.75
C PRO A 190 15.65 0.44 7.11
N GLU A 191 15.79 1.65 7.68
CA GLU A 191 15.19 1.99 8.98
C GLU A 191 13.65 1.99 8.95
N ALA A 192 13.05 2.12 7.76
CA ALA A 192 11.61 2.07 7.59
C ALA A 192 11.05 0.64 7.55
N PHE A 193 11.92 -0.39 7.50
CA PHE A 193 11.53 -1.80 7.54
C PHE A 193 10.68 -2.18 8.75
N GLU A 194 10.91 -1.54 9.90
CA GLU A 194 10.17 -1.83 11.13
C GLU A 194 8.74 -1.23 11.14
N LEU A 195 8.43 -0.25 10.28
CA LEU A 195 7.14 0.43 10.33
C LEU A 195 5.95 -0.51 10.08
N PRO A 196 5.95 -1.39 9.06
CA PRO A 196 4.84 -2.32 8.86
C PRO A 196 4.62 -3.28 10.04
N PHE A 197 5.68 -3.71 10.74
CA PHE A 197 5.56 -4.53 11.95
C PHE A 197 4.95 -3.76 13.11
N ARG A 198 5.35 -2.49 13.31
CA ARG A 198 4.70 -1.60 14.29
C ARG A 198 3.23 -1.35 13.97
N ALA A 199 2.86 -1.32 12.69
CA ALA A 199 1.47 -1.23 12.29
C ALA A 199 0.68 -2.47 12.73
N ILE A 200 1.25 -3.65 12.55
CA ILE A 200 0.66 -4.94 12.96
C ILE A 200 0.48 -4.99 14.47
N GLU A 201 1.51 -4.64 15.25
CA GLU A 201 1.43 -4.55 16.71
C GLU A 201 0.33 -3.57 17.15
N ALA A 202 0.25 -2.40 16.52
CA ALA A 202 -0.79 -1.42 16.84
C ALA A 202 -2.21 -1.90 16.47
N LEU A 203 -2.37 -2.62 15.35
CA LEU A 203 -3.66 -3.20 14.95
C LEU A 203 -4.13 -4.26 15.93
N LEU A 204 -3.20 -5.10 16.41
CA LEU A 204 -3.44 -6.11 17.44
C LEU A 204 -3.87 -5.45 18.75
N ASP A 205 -3.09 -4.48 19.23
CA ASP A 205 -3.35 -3.79 20.51
C ASP A 205 -4.68 -3.03 20.53
N GLU A 206 -5.07 -2.41 19.41
CA GLU A 206 -6.31 -1.63 19.31
C GLU A 206 -7.51 -2.50 18.88
N GLY A 207 -7.33 -3.82 18.75
CA GLY A 207 -8.40 -4.78 18.45
C GLY A 207 -9.05 -4.61 17.07
N VAL A 208 -8.31 -4.05 16.10
CA VAL A 208 -8.80 -3.87 14.73
C VAL A 208 -8.86 -5.22 14.03
N SER A 209 -9.88 -5.47 13.20
CA SER A 209 -9.91 -6.70 12.38
C SER A 209 -8.85 -6.61 11.28
N PHE A 210 -7.89 -7.54 11.25
CA PHE A 210 -6.85 -7.55 10.23
C PHE A 210 -6.32 -8.96 9.90
N HIS A 211 -5.57 -9.05 8.81
CA HIS A 211 -4.60 -10.11 8.56
C HIS A 211 -3.33 -9.55 7.93
N VAL A 212 -2.29 -10.36 7.93
CA VAL A 212 -1.00 -10.06 7.30
C VAL A 212 -0.89 -10.84 6.00
N ALA A 213 -0.50 -10.15 4.95
CA ALA A 213 -0.07 -10.73 3.69
C ALA A 213 1.41 -10.41 3.46
N ALA A 214 2.09 -11.15 2.60
CA ALA A 214 3.46 -10.83 2.21
C ALA A 214 3.80 -11.28 0.79
N MET A 215 4.60 -10.46 0.08
CA MET A 215 5.22 -10.85 -1.19
C MET A 215 6.34 -11.86 -0.93
N THR A 216 5.98 -13.14 -0.86
CA THR A 216 6.88 -14.27 -0.54
C THR A 216 7.25 -15.10 -1.76
N ASP A 217 6.92 -14.62 -2.96
CA ASP A 217 7.32 -15.22 -4.22
C ASP A 217 8.81 -15.64 -4.19
N PRO A 218 9.13 -16.94 -4.34
CA PRO A 218 10.49 -17.44 -4.20
C PRO A 218 11.46 -16.89 -5.25
N ARG A 219 10.95 -16.31 -6.34
CA ARG A 219 11.75 -15.62 -7.36
C ARG A 219 12.23 -14.24 -6.89
N LEU A 220 11.57 -13.66 -5.89
CA LEU A 220 11.83 -12.34 -5.35
C LEU A 220 12.38 -12.36 -3.92
N MET A 221 11.95 -13.35 -3.13
CA MET A 221 12.30 -13.52 -1.72
C MET A 221 12.94 -14.89 -1.52
N PRO A 222 14.26 -14.96 -1.22
CA PRO A 222 14.91 -16.21 -0.86
C PRO A 222 14.25 -16.90 0.33
N ARG A 223 14.34 -18.23 0.38
CA ARG A 223 13.72 -19.06 1.42
C ARG A 223 14.16 -18.64 2.83
N GLU A 224 15.43 -18.32 3.00
CA GLU A 224 16.04 -17.91 4.27
C GLU A 224 15.47 -16.58 4.76
N GLU A 225 15.16 -15.67 3.83
CA GLU A 225 14.50 -14.41 4.15
C GLU A 225 13.02 -14.64 4.51
N ARG A 226 12.30 -15.48 3.78
CA ARG A 226 10.93 -15.86 4.13
C ARG A 226 10.86 -16.46 5.54
N GLN A 227 11.84 -17.27 5.93
CA GLN A 227 11.92 -17.81 7.29
C GLN A 227 12.18 -16.73 8.35
N GLN A 228 12.97 -15.70 8.04
CA GLN A 228 13.16 -14.55 8.93
C GLN A 228 11.86 -13.76 9.13
N LEU A 229 11.12 -13.54 8.04
CA LEU A 229 9.79 -12.92 8.10
C LEU A 229 8.85 -13.70 9.02
N LEU A 230 8.76 -15.02 8.85
CA LEU A 230 7.89 -15.86 9.66
C LEU A 230 8.27 -15.83 11.14
N ARG A 231 9.57 -15.91 11.47
CA ARG A 231 10.03 -15.77 12.86
C ARG A 231 9.67 -14.42 13.45
N ARG A 232 9.82 -13.34 12.67
CA ARG A 232 9.46 -11.99 13.11
C ARG A 232 7.96 -11.84 13.39
N LEU A 233 7.10 -12.49 12.60
CA LEU A 233 5.66 -12.53 12.86
C LEU A 233 5.31 -13.39 14.07
N GLU A 234 5.98 -14.53 14.24
CA GLU A 234 5.80 -15.44 15.37
C GLU A 234 6.18 -14.79 16.72
N GLU A 235 7.20 -13.91 16.72
CA GLU A 235 7.56 -13.08 17.87
C GLU A 235 6.45 -12.10 18.29
N ILE A 236 5.65 -11.62 17.34
CA ILE A 236 4.53 -10.70 17.61
C ILE A 236 3.32 -11.51 18.09
N ASP A 237 2.90 -12.49 17.30
CA ASP A 237 1.83 -13.43 17.63
C ASP A 237 1.96 -14.68 16.72
N PRO A 238 2.08 -15.89 17.28
CA PRO A 238 2.16 -17.13 16.50
C PRO A 238 1.03 -17.33 15.49
N PHE A 239 -0.17 -16.80 15.76
CA PHE A 239 -1.31 -16.85 14.84
C PHE A 239 -1.04 -16.09 13.54
N LEU A 240 -0.28 -15.00 13.59
CA LEU A 240 0.08 -14.22 12.40
C LEU A 240 1.00 -15.00 11.46
N ALA A 241 2.01 -15.68 12.01
CA ALA A 241 2.90 -16.53 11.22
C ALA A 241 2.15 -17.73 10.63
N ALA A 242 1.25 -18.35 11.39
CA ALA A 242 0.47 -19.51 10.95
C ALA A 242 -0.57 -19.18 9.86
N ASN A 243 -1.07 -17.94 9.81
CA ASN A 243 -2.13 -17.50 8.88
C ASN A 243 -1.64 -16.43 7.89
N LEU A 244 -0.34 -16.35 7.64
CA LEU A 244 0.23 -15.42 6.65
C LEU A 244 -0.36 -15.70 5.27
N GLU A 245 -0.99 -14.70 4.66
CA GLU A 245 -1.41 -14.76 3.26
C GLU A 245 -0.19 -14.54 2.34
N GLU A 246 0.13 -15.52 1.50
CA GLU A 246 1.27 -15.44 0.60
C GLU A 246 0.88 -14.87 -0.77
N GLU A 247 1.57 -13.80 -1.19
CA GLU A 247 1.42 -13.16 -2.49
C GLU A 247 2.50 -13.65 -3.45
N ILE A 248 2.09 -13.94 -4.68
CA ILE A 248 2.98 -14.24 -5.81
C ILE A 248 3.02 -13.04 -6.76
N CYS A 249 4.15 -12.84 -7.42
CA CYS A 249 4.30 -11.81 -8.43
C CYS A 249 3.74 -12.29 -9.78
N ASP A 250 2.86 -11.49 -10.37
CA ASP A 250 2.32 -11.74 -11.70
C ASP A 250 2.95 -10.79 -12.74
N PRO A 251 3.08 -11.23 -14.01
CA PRO A 251 3.74 -10.49 -15.08
C PRO A 251 2.84 -9.39 -15.69
N TYR A 252 2.29 -8.49 -14.88
CA TYR A 252 1.57 -7.32 -15.38
C TYR A 252 2.49 -6.40 -16.20
N GLU A 253 1.99 -5.74 -17.23
CA GLU A 253 2.79 -4.89 -18.13
C GLU A 253 3.68 -3.88 -17.37
N THR A 254 3.12 -3.21 -16.36
CA THR A 254 3.84 -2.23 -15.55
C THR A 254 4.85 -2.90 -14.61
N THR A 255 4.60 -4.12 -14.14
CA THR A 255 5.56 -4.95 -13.41
C THR A 255 6.78 -5.23 -14.29
N LEU A 256 6.57 -5.69 -15.53
CA LEU A 256 7.65 -6.01 -16.47
C LEU A 256 8.52 -4.78 -16.77
N VAL A 257 7.90 -3.62 -17.00
CA VAL A 257 8.62 -2.35 -17.22
C VAL A 257 9.49 -1.98 -16.01
N ARG A 258 8.95 -2.10 -14.80
CA ARG A 258 9.67 -1.74 -13.57
C ARG A 258 10.82 -2.69 -13.26
N MET A 259 10.63 -3.98 -13.46
CA MET A 259 11.69 -4.98 -13.32
C MET A 259 12.84 -4.68 -14.29
N THR A 260 12.51 -4.43 -15.57
CA THR A 260 13.51 -4.07 -16.60
C THR A 260 14.27 -2.81 -16.20
N ALA A 261 13.57 -1.75 -15.78
CA ALA A 261 14.21 -0.51 -15.33
C ALA A 261 15.10 -0.70 -14.10
N TYR A 262 14.69 -1.57 -13.17
CA TYR A 262 15.45 -1.94 -11.99
C TYR A 262 16.70 -2.78 -12.32
N GLY A 263 16.78 -3.36 -13.53
CA GLY A 263 17.89 -4.18 -13.99
C GLY A 263 17.66 -5.69 -13.84
N LEU A 264 16.40 -6.11 -13.69
CA LEU A 264 16.01 -7.52 -13.72
C LEU A 264 15.39 -7.85 -15.07
N ASP A 265 15.77 -8.98 -15.67
CA ASP A 265 15.11 -9.50 -16.86
C ASP A 265 13.81 -10.23 -16.46
N PRO A 266 12.63 -9.73 -16.84
CA PRO A 266 11.38 -10.41 -16.54
C PRO A 266 11.28 -11.78 -17.22
N ALA A 267 11.92 -12.00 -18.37
CA ALA A 267 11.92 -13.29 -19.03
C ALA A 267 12.62 -14.35 -18.18
N GLU A 268 13.77 -14.02 -17.58
CA GLU A 268 14.44 -14.92 -16.64
C GLU A 268 13.58 -15.22 -15.41
N LEU A 269 12.85 -14.22 -14.90
CA LEU A 269 12.01 -14.39 -13.72
C LEU A 269 10.75 -15.24 -14.00
N PHE A 270 10.07 -14.99 -15.13
CA PHE A 270 8.76 -15.59 -15.42
C PHE A 270 8.81 -16.81 -16.35
N LEU A 271 9.79 -16.89 -17.25
CA LEU A 271 9.85 -17.93 -18.30
C LEU A 271 10.87 -19.04 -18.01
N ALA A 272 11.86 -18.81 -17.12
CA ALA A 272 12.87 -19.84 -16.81
C ALA A 272 12.31 -21.10 -16.14
N GLY A 273 11.05 -21.08 -15.67
CA GLY A 273 10.34 -22.24 -15.14
C GLY A 273 9.68 -23.14 -16.19
N LEU A 274 9.53 -22.69 -17.44
CA LEU A 274 8.87 -23.45 -18.52
C LEU A 274 9.81 -24.41 -19.27
N GLY A 275 11.08 -24.52 -18.85
CA GLY A 275 12.11 -25.34 -19.52
C GLY A 275 12.90 -26.27 -18.60
N ARG A 276 12.40 -26.56 -17.39
CA ARG A 276 13.04 -27.49 -16.43
C ARG A 276 12.18 -28.73 -16.13
N GLU A 277 11.39 -29.16 -17.10
CA GLU A 277 10.91 -30.54 -17.19
C GLU A 277 11.33 -31.10 -18.55
N SER A 278 12.50 -31.73 -18.58
CA SER A 278 12.93 -32.65 -19.63
C SER A 278 13.83 -33.71 -19.00
#